data_AF-A0A1X2I3Y1-F1
#
_entry.id   AF-A0A1X2I3Y1-F1
#
_cell.length_a   1.000
_cell.length_b   1.000
_cell.length_c   1.000
_cell.angle_alpha   90.00
_cell.angle_beta   90.00
_cell.angle_gamma   90.00
#
_symmetry.space_group_name_H-M   'P 1'
#
loop_
_entity.id
_entity.type
_entity.pdbx_description
1 polymer ?
#
loop_
_entity_poly.entity_id
_entity_poly.type
_entity_poly.pdbx_seq_one_letter_code
_entity_poly.pdbx_strand_id
1 'polypeptide(L)'
;MTSLYTFRGGKRLVMVLGLMTCLFLFAFNQANTNTNTKYNTSNTMCHNTRSLSHSPQKLSWRQRLGYLTQPYYRDLNALDATSKAIQNQERILVLTPLFQNNAEEHLSRYFELLDQSTYPNHLISIGLLVSSSTSSTQAQHDDMITTLTTLVHRLQRRWFHAFHEINIYQRDFHFDFDIDHHSGKGDTLHHSSSSFKLQPYRRSIMARARNYLLSAALEDDHSWVAWMDVDVIDYPPTIFEDLMRHDVDVIVPNCLLPTKDHSFWAYDRNNWQETDGSMRFQMSVGEDFVMLEGYKELATGRTLLVDMPTHLGHNHLVPLDGVGTSFTLVKAIVHREGANFPSFAFQHQVDTEGFAKIAKAMGFGIFGIPSYFIYHAHP
;
A
#
# COMPACT_ATOMS: atom_id res chain seq x y z
N MET A 1 73.05 50.84 56.94
CA MET A 1 73.58 49.53 56.50
C MET A 1 72.47 48.51 56.61
N THR A 2 71.97 48.10 55.45
CA THR A 2 70.68 47.47 55.20
C THR A 2 70.85 45.96 55.01
N SER A 3 70.05 45.20 55.75
CA SER A 3 70.05 43.74 55.80
C SER A 3 69.32 43.13 54.59
N LEU A 4 70.00 42.23 53.88
CA LEU A 4 69.47 41.41 52.79
C LEU A 4 68.52 40.34 53.31
N TYR A 5 67.22 40.50 53.04
CA TYR A 5 66.25 39.40 53.09
C TYR A 5 66.17 38.74 51.70
N THR A 6 66.73 37.54 51.61
CA THR A 6 66.67 36.67 50.43
C THR A 6 65.25 36.16 50.20
N PHE A 7 64.65 36.57 49.08
CA PHE A 7 63.31 36.20 48.65
C PHE A 7 63.25 34.74 48.15
N ARG A 8 63.10 33.81 49.09
CA ARG A 8 62.99 32.36 48.83
C ARG A 8 61.55 31.91 48.48
N GLY A 9 60.75 32.81 47.89
CA GLY A 9 59.34 32.58 47.53
C GLY A 9 59.06 32.43 46.02
N GLY A 10 60.02 32.77 45.15
CA GLY A 10 59.79 32.87 43.71
C GLY A 10 59.36 31.57 43.02
N LYS A 11 59.88 30.42 43.43
CA LYS A 11 59.54 29.14 42.78
C LYS A 11 58.12 28.65 43.07
N ARG A 12 57.58 28.95 44.26
CA ARG A 12 56.19 28.63 44.60
C ARG A 12 55.22 29.62 43.95
N LEU A 13 55.59 30.90 43.88
CA LEU A 13 54.78 31.91 43.19
C LEU A 13 54.69 31.63 41.68
N VAL A 14 55.79 31.23 41.04
CA VAL A 14 55.79 30.86 39.61
C VAL A 14 55.01 29.59 39.35
N MET A 15 55.07 28.58 40.24
CA MET A 15 54.22 27.40 40.11
C MET A 15 52.74 27.71 40.34
N VAL A 16 52.39 28.58 41.29
CA VAL A 16 51.00 28.98 41.55
C VAL A 16 50.46 29.84 40.41
N LEU A 17 51.27 30.77 39.85
CA LEU A 17 50.89 31.52 38.65
C LEU A 17 50.74 30.59 37.44
N GLY A 18 51.62 29.60 37.28
CA GLY A 18 51.53 28.58 36.23
C GLY A 18 50.28 27.72 36.35
N LEU A 19 49.94 27.29 37.57
CA LEU A 19 48.72 26.52 37.83
C LEU A 19 47.46 27.35 37.64
N MET A 20 47.47 28.63 38.05
CA MET A 20 46.38 29.56 37.82
C MET A 20 46.21 29.93 36.34
N THR A 21 47.30 30.06 35.58
CA THR A 21 47.22 30.26 34.12
C THR A 21 46.78 29.00 33.38
N CYS A 22 47.22 27.81 33.80
CA CYS A 22 46.70 26.55 33.27
C CYS A 22 45.22 26.34 33.61
N LEU A 23 44.78 26.66 34.83
CA LEU A 23 43.37 26.62 35.23
C LEU A 23 42.54 27.68 34.49
N PHE A 24 43.09 28.87 34.28
CA PHE A 24 42.45 29.91 33.49
C PHE A 24 42.33 29.49 32.02
N LEU A 25 43.39 28.94 31.42
CA LEU A 25 43.34 28.39 30.05
C LEU A 25 42.42 27.19 29.94
N PHE A 26 42.34 26.32 30.95
CA PHE A 26 41.41 25.19 30.99
C PHE A 26 39.95 25.63 31.15
N ALA A 27 39.68 26.61 32.03
CA ALA A 27 38.36 27.20 32.20
C ALA A 27 37.95 28.02 30.98
N PHE A 28 38.89 28.72 30.34
CA PHE A 28 38.65 29.45 29.09
C PHE A 28 38.45 28.48 27.92
N ASN A 29 39.15 27.34 27.87
CA ASN A 29 38.86 26.28 26.91
C ASN A 29 37.49 25.66 27.19
N GLN A 30 37.13 25.38 28.44
CA GLN A 30 35.78 24.89 28.78
C GLN A 30 34.67 25.90 28.48
N ALA A 31 34.95 27.20 28.64
CA ALA A 31 34.03 28.28 28.28
C ALA A 31 33.93 28.50 26.76
N ASN A 32 35.03 28.31 26.00
CA ASN A 32 35.03 28.33 24.54
C ASN A 32 34.51 27.03 23.91
N THR A 33 34.54 25.90 24.62
CA THR A 33 33.89 24.65 24.19
C THR A 33 32.40 24.62 24.52
N ASN A 34 31.88 25.62 25.26
CA ASN A 34 30.45 25.81 25.50
C ASN A 34 29.80 26.93 24.67
N THR A 35 30.52 27.45 23.67
CA THR A 35 29.99 28.37 22.66
C THR A 35 30.41 27.94 21.24
N ASN A 36 30.25 26.66 20.92
CA ASN A 36 30.13 26.17 19.53
C ASN A 36 29.61 24.72 19.53
N THR A 37 28.34 24.54 19.87
CA THR A 37 27.61 23.29 19.67
C THR A 37 26.58 23.48 18.56
N LYS A 38 26.98 23.21 17.31
CA LYS A 38 26.03 22.84 16.24
C LYS A 38 26.61 21.78 15.29
N TYR A 39 26.23 20.53 15.61
CA TYR A 39 25.86 19.43 14.71
C TYR A 39 26.87 18.95 13.64
N ASN A 40 27.67 17.94 14.02
CA ASN A 40 27.89 16.79 13.16
C ASN A 40 26.72 15.81 13.39
N THR A 41 25.90 15.60 12.37
CA THR A 41 24.92 14.50 12.37
C THR A 41 25.13 13.67 11.12
N SER A 42 25.44 12.40 11.36
CA SER A 42 25.37 11.29 10.43
C SER A 42 24.03 11.32 9.67
N ASN A 43 24.06 11.34 8.33
CA ASN A 43 22.85 11.27 7.52
C ASN A 43 22.34 9.82 7.44
N THR A 44 21.73 9.38 8.53
CA THR A 44 20.61 8.42 8.51
C THR A 44 19.36 9.27 8.65
N MET A 45 18.79 9.74 7.53
CA MET A 45 17.51 10.44 7.55
C MET A 45 16.38 9.43 7.49
N CYS A 46 15.82 9.15 8.66
CA CYS A 46 14.42 8.71 8.80
C CYS A 46 13.54 9.82 8.20
N HIS A 47 12.74 9.49 7.19
CA HIS A 47 11.81 10.45 6.62
C HIS A 47 10.71 10.80 7.63
N ASN A 48 10.48 12.11 7.75
CA ASN A 48 9.48 12.73 8.60
C ASN A 48 8.08 12.21 8.28
N THR A 49 7.42 11.59 9.26
CA THR A 49 5.96 11.54 9.34
C THR A 49 5.42 12.98 9.35
N ARG A 50 4.66 13.36 8.32
CA ARG A 50 3.93 14.64 8.28
C ARG A 50 3.05 14.77 9.52
N SER A 51 3.36 15.73 10.39
CA SER A 51 2.48 16.11 11.48
C SER A 51 1.37 17.04 10.96
N LEU A 52 0.13 16.71 11.30
CA LEU A 52 -1.02 17.59 11.14
C LEU A 52 -1.02 18.68 12.24
N SER A 53 -1.36 19.89 11.80
CA SER A 53 -1.65 21.14 12.52
C SER A 53 -0.46 21.92 13.11
N HIS A 54 -0.28 23.16 12.64
CA HIS A 54 -0.18 24.38 13.47
C HIS A 54 -0.33 25.66 12.62
N SER A 55 -1.03 26.64 13.21
CA SER A 55 -1.33 28.01 12.76
C SER A 55 -0.23 28.70 11.90
N PRO A 56 -0.60 29.44 10.82
CA PRO A 56 0.37 30.08 9.96
C PRO A 56 0.90 31.38 10.58
N GLN A 57 2.06 31.32 11.22
CA GLN A 57 2.91 32.50 11.34
C GLN A 57 3.34 32.94 9.93
N LYS A 58 3.00 34.17 9.54
CA LYS A 58 3.34 34.77 8.24
C LYS A 58 4.85 34.99 8.11
N LEU A 59 5.60 33.95 7.75
CA LEU A 59 6.98 34.08 7.30
C LEU A 59 7.01 34.73 5.91
N SER A 60 7.90 35.72 5.76
CA SER A 60 8.21 36.41 4.50
C SER A 60 8.61 35.41 3.41
N TRP A 61 8.11 35.62 2.19
CA TRP A 61 8.36 34.75 1.04
C TRP A 61 9.86 34.51 0.77
N ARG A 62 10.72 35.50 1.04
CA ARG A 62 12.18 35.40 0.81
C ARG A 62 12.89 34.45 1.78
N GLN A 63 12.41 34.32 3.02
CA GLN A 63 13.00 33.40 4.00
C GLN A 63 12.60 31.94 3.74
N ARG A 64 11.49 31.71 3.01
CA ARG A 64 11.07 30.38 2.54
C ARG A 64 11.95 29.85 1.40
N LEU A 65 12.48 30.71 0.53
CA LEU A 65 13.24 30.30 -0.67
C LEU A 65 14.63 29.70 -0.39
N GLY A 66 15.28 30.06 0.73
CA GLY A 66 16.65 29.64 1.02
C GLY A 66 16.80 28.17 1.42
N TYR A 67 15.71 27.52 1.86
CA TYR A 67 15.68 26.09 2.22
C TYR A 67 14.93 25.22 1.19
N LEU A 68 14.21 25.82 0.24
CA LEU A 68 13.30 25.14 -0.69
C LEU A 68 13.87 24.93 -2.11
N THR A 69 15.18 25.10 -2.33
CA THR A 69 15.72 25.25 -3.70
C THR A 69 16.86 24.30 -4.05
N GLN A 70 16.79 23.04 -3.59
CA GLN A 70 17.47 21.96 -4.31
C GLN A 70 16.45 21.31 -5.25
N PRO A 71 16.69 21.31 -6.57
CA PRO A 71 15.81 20.60 -7.50
C PRO A 71 15.85 19.10 -7.16
N TYR A 72 14.67 18.49 -7.09
CA TYR A 72 14.55 17.05 -6.96
C TYR A 72 14.81 16.40 -8.33
N TYR A 73 15.80 15.52 -8.40
CA TYR A 73 16.15 14.77 -9.61
C TYR A 73 16.08 13.28 -9.30
N ARG A 74 15.32 12.54 -10.12
CA ARG A 74 15.17 11.09 -10.06
C ARG A 74 15.25 10.55 -11.48
N ASP A 75 16.11 9.56 -11.70
CA ASP A 75 16.12 8.80 -12.94
C ASP A 75 15.11 7.65 -12.85
N LEU A 76 14.04 7.73 -13.63
CA LEU A 76 12.99 6.72 -13.66
C LEU A 76 13.35 5.51 -14.53
N ASN A 77 14.41 5.60 -15.34
CA ASN A 77 14.87 4.46 -16.16
C ASN A 77 15.55 3.38 -15.30
N ALA A 78 15.99 3.73 -14.09
CA ALA A 78 16.60 2.79 -13.14
C ALA A 78 15.58 2.19 -12.16
N LEU A 79 14.28 2.51 -12.30
CA LEU A 79 13.23 2.00 -11.44
C LEU A 79 12.78 0.62 -11.95
N ASP A 80 13.56 -0.39 -11.59
CA ASP A 80 13.26 -1.78 -11.91
C ASP A 80 12.48 -2.47 -10.78
N ALA A 81 11.69 -3.46 -11.17
CA ALA A 81 10.97 -4.37 -10.31
C ALA A 81 11.46 -5.79 -10.62
N THR A 82 12.15 -6.42 -9.67
CA THR A 82 12.90 -7.66 -9.93
C THR A 82 12.58 -8.77 -8.92
N SER A 83 12.98 -9.99 -9.27
CA SER A 83 12.92 -11.14 -8.35
C SER A 83 13.83 -11.04 -7.12
N LYS A 84 14.69 -10.01 -7.02
CA LYS A 84 15.63 -9.76 -5.91
C LYS A 84 15.31 -8.47 -5.16
N ALA A 85 14.02 -8.19 -5.01
CA ALA A 85 13.49 -6.92 -4.49
C ALA A 85 14.09 -6.49 -3.15
N ILE A 86 14.24 -7.41 -2.18
CA ILE A 86 14.84 -7.11 -0.88
C ILE A 86 16.30 -6.69 -1.02
N GLN A 87 17.10 -7.42 -1.81
CA GLN A 87 18.51 -7.10 -2.01
C GLN A 87 18.69 -5.74 -2.68
N ASN A 88 17.76 -5.39 -3.58
CA ASN A 88 17.76 -4.13 -4.32
C ASN A 88 17.09 -2.97 -3.56
N GLN A 89 16.56 -3.21 -2.36
CA GLN A 89 15.79 -2.21 -1.58
C GLN A 89 14.59 -1.64 -2.36
N GLU A 90 13.95 -2.47 -3.17
CA GLU A 90 12.76 -2.12 -3.94
C GLU A 90 11.59 -1.86 -2.99
N ARG A 91 10.86 -0.74 -3.18
CA ARG A 91 9.70 -0.41 -2.35
C ARG A 91 8.41 -0.98 -2.93
N ILE A 92 7.54 -1.46 -2.05
CA ILE A 92 6.18 -1.91 -2.38
C ILE A 92 5.18 -0.89 -1.84
N LEU A 93 4.21 -0.52 -2.67
CA LEU A 93 3.02 0.21 -2.25
C LEU A 93 1.83 -0.74 -2.13
N VAL A 94 1.32 -0.95 -0.92
CA VAL A 94 0.09 -1.70 -0.66
C VAL A 94 -1.11 -0.76 -0.73
N LEU A 95 -2.07 -1.03 -1.60
CA LEU A 95 -3.25 -0.22 -1.82
C LEU A 95 -4.54 -0.97 -1.44
N THR A 96 -5.31 -0.35 -0.55
CA THR A 96 -6.55 -0.94 -0.03
C THR A 96 -7.66 0.11 0.00
N PRO A 97 -8.62 0.06 -0.94
CA PRO A 97 -9.84 0.84 -0.83
C PRO A 97 -10.78 0.21 0.22
N LEU A 98 -11.27 1.04 1.15
CA LEU A 98 -12.18 0.64 2.23
C LEU A 98 -13.61 1.01 1.82
N PHE A 99 -14.26 0.09 1.09
CA PHE A 99 -15.61 0.29 0.55
C PHE A 99 -16.73 -0.08 1.52
N GLN A 100 -16.49 -1.08 2.39
CA GLN A 100 -17.53 -1.70 3.22
C GLN A 100 -17.63 -0.99 4.56
N ASN A 101 -18.85 -0.86 5.10
CA ASN A 101 -19.07 -0.21 6.40
C ASN A 101 -18.45 -1.00 7.57
N ASN A 102 -18.24 -2.31 7.44
CA ASN A 102 -17.62 -3.17 8.45
C ASN A 102 -16.10 -3.35 8.26
N ALA A 103 -15.46 -2.60 7.37
CA ALA A 103 -14.02 -2.71 7.12
C ALA A 103 -13.18 -2.57 8.41
N GLU A 104 -13.68 -1.83 9.41
CA GLU A 104 -13.10 -1.71 10.74
C GLU A 104 -12.81 -3.05 11.43
N GLU A 105 -13.69 -4.04 11.25
CA GLU A 105 -13.58 -5.36 11.87
C GLU A 105 -12.32 -6.11 11.41
N HIS A 106 -11.85 -5.81 10.20
CA HIS A 106 -10.72 -6.49 9.58
C HIS A 106 -9.39 -5.74 9.72
N LEU A 107 -9.40 -4.44 10.05
CA LEU A 107 -8.19 -3.60 10.11
C LEU A 107 -7.09 -4.18 11.01
N SER A 108 -7.46 -4.73 12.17
CA SER A 108 -6.48 -5.31 13.10
C SER A 108 -5.75 -6.49 12.46
N ARG A 109 -6.48 -7.40 11.80
CA ARG A 109 -5.91 -8.57 11.13
C ARG A 109 -5.13 -8.16 9.87
N TYR A 110 -5.65 -7.21 9.10
CA TYR A 110 -4.99 -6.64 7.93
C TYR A 110 -3.57 -6.14 8.27
N PHE A 111 -3.44 -5.29 9.29
CA PHE A 111 -2.13 -4.78 9.71
C PHE A 111 -1.26 -5.86 10.36
N GLU A 112 -1.85 -6.82 11.07
CA GLU A 112 -1.11 -7.96 11.64
C GLU A 112 -0.43 -8.79 10.53
N LEU A 113 -1.16 -9.12 9.47
CA LEU A 113 -0.64 -9.90 8.35
C LEU A 113 0.50 -9.17 7.62
N LEU A 114 0.33 -7.88 7.37
CA LEU A 114 1.39 -7.06 6.76
C LEU A 114 2.63 -6.96 7.67
N ASP A 115 2.45 -6.88 8.99
CA ASP A 115 3.55 -6.81 9.95
C ASP A 115 4.24 -8.17 10.16
N GLN A 116 3.54 -9.28 9.87
CA GLN A 116 4.07 -10.64 9.90
C GLN A 116 4.82 -11.02 8.62
N SER A 117 4.67 -10.24 7.55
CA SER A 117 5.39 -10.41 6.29
C SER A 117 6.90 -10.52 6.52
N THR A 118 7.57 -11.37 5.74
CA THR A 118 9.04 -11.42 5.73
C THR A 118 9.66 -10.28 4.92
N TYR A 119 8.86 -9.57 4.13
CA TYR A 119 9.30 -8.38 3.42
C TYR A 119 9.55 -7.22 4.40
N PRO A 120 10.70 -6.52 4.36
CA PRO A 120 11.04 -5.53 5.38
C PRO A 120 10.05 -4.36 5.43
N ASN A 121 9.47 -4.10 6.60
CA ASN A 121 8.48 -3.03 6.78
C ASN A 121 8.94 -1.65 6.30
N HIS A 122 10.23 -1.32 6.43
CA HIS A 122 10.78 -0.03 5.96
C HIS A 122 10.76 0.13 4.43
N LEU A 123 10.43 -0.92 3.69
CA LEU A 123 10.22 -0.95 2.24
C LEU A 123 8.74 -1.02 1.84
N ILE A 124 7.82 -1.02 2.81
CA ILE A 124 6.38 -1.11 2.58
C ILE A 124 5.74 0.25 2.87
N SER A 125 5.21 0.88 1.82
CA SER A 125 4.26 1.99 1.89
C SER A 125 2.84 1.44 1.89
N ILE A 126 1.91 2.04 2.64
CA ILE A 126 0.49 1.64 2.64
C ILE A 126 -0.39 2.85 2.30
N GLY A 127 -1.25 2.71 1.30
CA GLY A 127 -2.27 3.69 0.93
C GLY A 127 -3.67 3.15 1.19
N LEU A 128 -4.42 3.81 2.07
CA LEU A 128 -5.80 3.46 2.40
C LEU A 128 -6.75 4.52 1.86
N LEU A 129 -7.84 4.14 1.18
CA LEU A 129 -8.88 5.07 0.75
C LEU A 129 -10.19 4.80 1.48
N VAL A 130 -10.63 5.74 2.30
CA VAL A 130 -11.95 5.73 2.94
C VAL A 130 -12.96 6.44 2.03
N SER A 131 -14.07 5.77 1.74
CA SER A 131 -15.23 6.38 1.07
C SER A 131 -16.45 6.27 1.97
N SER A 132 -17.13 7.38 2.27
CA SER A 132 -18.44 7.30 2.91
C SER A 132 -19.47 6.72 1.94
N SER A 133 -20.33 5.84 2.46
CA SER A 133 -21.53 5.37 1.79
C SER A 133 -22.68 6.36 2.01
N THR A 134 -23.66 6.41 1.10
CA THR A 134 -24.88 7.22 1.30
C THR A 134 -25.70 6.78 2.52
N SER A 135 -25.54 5.54 2.97
CA SER A 135 -26.21 5.01 4.16
C SER A 135 -25.39 5.19 5.44
N SER A 136 -24.10 5.52 5.33
CA SER A 136 -23.22 5.74 6.48
C SER A 136 -23.55 7.06 7.18
N THR A 137 -23.61 7.04 8.51
CA THR A 137 -23.75 8.26 9.32
C THR A 137 -22.40 8.97 9.45
N GLN A 138 -22.42 10.29 9.64
CA GLN A 138 -21.20 11.07 9.92
C GLN A 138 -20.42 10.50 11.12
N ALA A 139 -21.13 10.00 12.14
CA ALA A 139 -20.51 9.41 13.32
C ALA A 139 -19.74 8.12 13.00
N GLN A 140 -20.27 7.24 12.14
CA GLN A 140 -19.55 6.04 11.69
C GLN A 140 -18.31 6.41 10.88
N HIS A 141 -18.43 7.41 10.00
CA HIS A 141 -17.29 7.90 9.23
C HIS A 141 -16.19 8.48 10.13
N ASP A 142 -16.55 9.30 11.11
CA ASP A 142 -15.60 9.88 12.06
C ASP A 142 -14.93 8.80 12.94
N ASP A 143 -15.66 7.74 13.29
CA ASP A 143 -15.13 6.59 14.05
C ASP A 143 -14.11 5.79 13.23
N MET A 144 -14.40 5.49 11.96
CA MET A 144 -13.46 4.86 11.02
C MET A 144 -12.15 5.65 10.93
N ILE A 145 -12.23 6.96 10.69
CA ILE A 145 -11.06 7.83 10.57
C ILE A 145 -10.28 7.88 11.89
N THR A 146 -10.98 7.94 13.04
CA THR A 146 -10.36 7.95 14.37
C THR A 146 -9.64 6.62 14.65
N THR A 147 -10.27 5.49 14.35
CA THR A 147 -9.72 4.14 14.50
C THR A 147 -8.48 3.97 13.65
N LEU A 148 -8.55 4.30 12.35
CA LEU A 148 -7.41 4.25 11.44
C LEU A 148 -6.26 5.14 11.91
N THR A 149 -6.54 6.40 12.25
CA THR A 149 -5.51 7.35 12.68
C THR A 149 -4.82 6.88 13.96
N THR A 150 -5.58 6.29 14.90
CA THR A 150 -5.04 5.71 16.13
C THR A 150 -4.14 4.51 15.85
N LEU A 151 -4.57 3.59 14.99
CA LEU A 151 -3.78 2.42 14.57
C LEU A 151 -2.49 2.84 13.87
N VAL A 152 -2.59 3.78 12.90
CA VAL A 152 -1.43 4.31 12.17
C VAL A 152 -0.45 4.99 13.12
N HIS A 153 -0.91 5.84 14.04
CA HIS A 153 -0.03 6.45 15.03
C HIS A 153 0.69 5.42 15.90
N ARG A 154 0.01 4.33 16.30
CA ARG A 154 0.64 3.24 17.05
C ARG A 154 1.72 2.55 16.23
N LEU A 155 1.44 2.23 14.96
CA LEU A 155 2.35 1.50 14.08
C LEU A 155 3.57 2.35 13.66
N GLN A 156 3.37 3.65 13.42
CA GLN A 156 4.41 4.58 12.96
C GLN A 156 5.33 5.08 14.10
N ARG A 157 4.90 5.02 15.36
CA ARG A 157 5.74 5.41 16.52
C ARG A 157 6.67 4.31 17.01
N ARG A 158 6.67 3.13 16.37
CA ARG A 158 7.56 2.02 16.73
C ARG A 158 9.01 2.41 16.39
N TRP A 159 9.93 2.13 17.30
CA TRP A 159 11.36 2.46 17.13
C TRP A 159 12.05 1.57 16.09
N PHE A 160 11.51 0.37 15.88
CA PHE A 160 11.94 -0.61 14.90
C PHE A 160 10.69 -1.20 14.24
N HIS A 161 10.83 -1.75 13.03
CA HIS A 161 9.73 -2.37 12.27
C HIS A 161 8.57 -1.42 11.93
N ALA A 162 8.78 -0.09 11.95
CA ALA A 162 7.80 0.82 11.37
C ALA A 162 7.72 0.61 9.85
N PHE A 163 6.51 0.74 9.31
CA PHE A 163 6.30 0.79 7.86
C PHE A 163 6.98 2.05 7.29
N HIS A 164 7.32 2.05 6.00
CA HIS A 164 7.90 3.22 5.34
C HIS A 164 7.00 4.45 5.55
N GLU A 165 5.71 4.26 5.29
CA GLU A 165 4.65 5.23 5.51
C GLU A 165 3.29 4.53 5.51
N ILE A 166 2.30 5.17 6.14
CA ILE A 166 0.89 4.78 6.00
C ILE A 166 0.09 6.06 5.78
N ASN A 167 -0.51 6.18 4.60
CA ASN A 167 -1.29 7.33 4.19
C ASN A 167 -2.78 6.96 4.12
N ILE A 168 -3.61 7.78 4.77
CA ILE A 168 -5.06 7.66 4.74
C ILE A 168 -5.60 8.77 3.85
N TYR A 169 -6.33 8.39 2.81
CA TYR A 169 -7.02 9.27 1.89
C TYR A 169 -8.52 9.15 2.13
N GLN A 170 -9.25 10.23 1.89
CA GLN A 170 -10.71 10.22 1.92
C GLN A 170 -11.24 10.71 0.57
N ARG A 171 -12.19 9.97 -0.01
CA ARG A 171 -12.96 10.44 -1.15
C ARG A 171 -14.34 9.79 -1.15
N ASP A 172 -15.36 10.63 -1.13
CA ASP A 172 -16.75 10.17 -1.18
C ASP A 172 -17.23 10.05 -2.63
N PHE A 173 -17.84 8.91 -2.94
CA PHE A 173 -18.42 8.63 -4.27
C PHE A 173 -19.95 8.68 -4.27
N HIS A 174 -20.57 8.94 -3.11
CA HIS A 174 -22.03 9.01 -2.92
C HIS A 174 -22.74 7.76 -3.47
N PHE A 175 -22.20 6.59 -3.12
CA PHE A 175 -22.72 5.29 -3.52
C PHE A 175 -22.65 4.33 -2.33
N ASP A 176 -23.65 3.47 -2.21
CA ASP A 176 -23.69 2.44 -1.16
C ASP A 176 -23.16 1.11 -1.68
N PHE A 177 -21.98 0.73 -1.20
CA PHE A 177 -21.29 -0.49 -1.63
C PHE A 177 -21.85 -1.76 -0.97
N ASP A 178 -22.66 -1.63 0.09
CA ASP A 178 -23.15 -2.76 0.91
C ASP A 178 -24.48 -3.36 0.41
N ILE A 179 -25.08 -2.79 -0.65
CA ILE A 179 -26.42 -3.14 -1.15
C ILE A 179 -26.58 -4.65 -1.45
N ASP A 180 -25.50 -5.39 -1.70
CA ASP A 180 -25.55 -6.80 -2.07
C ASP A 180 -25.48 -7.81 -0.90
N HIS A 181 -25.02 -7.40 0.30
CA HIS A 181 -24.80 -8.32 1.43
C HIS A 181 -26.10 -8.74 2.16
N HIS A 182 -27.21 -8.02 1.96
CA HIS A 182 -28.50 -8.34 2.61
C HIS A 182 -29.31 -9.47 1.93
N SER A 183 -28.74 -10.14 0.93
CA SER A 183 -29.42 -11.19 0.14
C SER A 183 -29.52 -12.56 0.86
N GLY A 184 -29.09 -12.66 2.12
CA GLY A 184 -29.13 -13.89 2.92
C GLY A 184 -30.49 -14.27 3.54
N LYS A 185 -31.56 -13.50 3.36
CA LYS A 185 -32.88 -13.83 3.94
C LYS A 185 -34.05 -13.58 2.96
N GLY A 186 -34.43 -14.64 2.24
CA GLY A 186 -35.86 -14.95 2.09
C GLY A 186 -36.65 -14.50 0.85
N ASP A 187 -36.07 -13.89 -0.20
CA ASP A 187 -36.82 -13.61 -1.44
C ASP A 187 -35.96 -13.78 -2.70
N THR A 188 -36.08 -14.94 -3.37
CA THR A 188 -34.97 -15.59 -4.09
C THR A 188 -35.04 -15.60 -5.62
N LEU A 189 -35.68 -14.63 -6.28
CA LEU A 189 -35.52 -14.51 -7.75
C LEU A 189 -35.49 -13.08 -8.29
N HIS A 190 -36.35 -12.19 -7.81
CA HIS A 190 -36.39 -10.81 -8.32
C HIS A 190 -35.24 -9.92 -7.82
N HIS A 191 -34.70 -10.17 -6.61
CA HIS A 191 -33.58 -9.38 -6.07
C HIS A 191 -32.22 -9.73 -6.69
N SER A 192 -31.97 -11.01 -7.01
CA SER A 192 -30.74 -11.46 -7.68
C SER A 192 -30.55 -10.79 -9.05
N SER A 193 -31.61 -10.73 -9.85
CA SER A 193 -31.58 -10.08 -11.17
C SER A 193 -31.43 -8.55 -11.10
N SER A 194 -31.84 -7.91 -10.00
CA SER A 194 -31.63 -6.47 -9.80
C SER A 194 -30.20 -6.17 -9.34
N SER A 195 -29.65 -7.00 -8.45
CA SER A 195 -28.24 -6.91 -8.02
C SER A 195 -27.31 -7.06 -9.22
N PHE A 196 -27.50 -8.11 -10.05
CA PHE A 196 -26.69 -8.35 -11.25
C PHE A 196 -26.67 -7.14 -12.21
N LYS A 197 -27.84 -6.54 -12.49
CA LYS A 197 -27.95 -5.38 -13.39
C LYS A 197 -27.21 -4.14 -12.87
N LEU A 198 -27.05 -4.00 -11.56
CA LEU A 198 -26.36 -2.86 -10.96
C LEU A 198 -24.84 -3.07 -10.84
N GLN A 199 -24.36 -4.31 -10.95
CA GLN A 199 -22.93 -4.63 -10.77
C GLN A 199 -21.98 -3.86 -11.69
N PRO A 200 -22.26 -3.67 -13.00
CA PRO A 200 -21.37 -2.88 -13.84
C PRO A 200 -21.22 -1.43 -13.35
N TYR A 201 -22.32 -0.84 -12.85
CA TYR A 201 -22.31 0.50 -12.28
C TYR A 201 -21.54 0.55 -10.95
N ARG A 202 -21.76 -0.43 -10.06
CA ARG A 202 -21.00 -0.57 -8.80
C ARG A 202 -19.49 -0.66 -9.08
N ARG A 203 -19.08 -1.58 -9.96
CA ARG A 203 -17.68 -1.77 -10.35
C ARG A 203 -17.08 -0.54 -11.03
N SER A 204 -17.85 0.18 -11.84
CA SER A 204 -17.43 1.47 -12.40
C SER A 204 -17.04 2.48 -11.31
N ILE A 205 -17.80 2.56 -10.21
CA ILE A 205 -17.48 3.45 -9.08
C ILE A 205 -16.26 2.94 -8.30
N MET A 206 -16.17 1.63 -8.06
CA MET A 206 -14.98 1.03 -7.43
C MET A 206 -13.70 1.29 -8.24
N ALA A 207 -13.79 1.20 -9.57
CA ALA A 207 -12.69 1.54 -10.48
C ALA A 207 -12.22 2.99 -10.31
N ARG A 208 -13.16 3.94 -10.18
CA ARG A 208 -12.83 5.35 -9.91
C ARG A 208 -12.09 5.49 -8.59
N ALA A 209 -12.56 4.82 -7.53
CA ALA A 209 -11.91 4.85 -6.23
C ALA A 209 -10.48 4.29 -6.26
N ARG A 210 -10.27 3.13 -6.91
CA ARG A 210 -8.93 2.57 -7.13
C ARG A 210 -8.03 3.55 -7.88
N ASN A 211 -8.53 4.18 -8.95
CA ASN A 211 -7.75 5.16 -9.72
C ASN A 211 -7.38 6.40 -8.87
N TYR A 212 -8.29 6.90 -8.03
CA TYR A 212 -7.99 8.00 -7.10
C TYR A 212 -6.91 7.60 -6.10
N LEU A 213 -7.02 6.41 -5.52
CA LEU A 213 -6.05 5.90 -4.55
C LEU A 213 -4.67 5.71 -5.20
N LEU A 214 -4.60 5.04 -6.34
CA LEU A 214 -3.36 4.84 -7.10
C LEU A 214 -2.70 6.18 -7.43
N SER A 215 -3.46 7.13 -7.97
CA SER A 215 -2.94 8.44 -8.37
C SER A 215 -2.46 9.29 -7.20
N ALA A 216 -3.04 9.09 -6.01
CA ALA A 216 -2.69 9.86 -4.81
C ALA A 216 -1.52 9.27 -4.02
N ALA A 217 -1.28 7.96 -4.17
CA ALA A 217 -0.33 7.21 -3.34
C ALA A 217 0.90 6.69 -4.08
N LEU A 218 0.86 6.52 -5.41
CA LEU A 218 2.03 6.06 -6.19
C LEU A 218 3.10 7.16 -6.28
N GLU A 219 4.21 6.95 -5.58
CA GLU A 219 5.39 7.82 -5.61
C GLU A 219 6.38 7.33 -6.67
N ASP A 220 7.56 7.93 -6.81
CA ASP A 220 8.51 7.65 -7.89
C ASP A 220 9.59 6.62 -7.55
N ASP A 221 9.51 6.04 -6.35
CA ASP A 221 10.45 5.04 -5.84
C ASP A 221 9.79 3.70 -5.50
N HIS A 222 8.47 3.58 -5.70
CA HIS A 222 7.76 2.31 -5.70
C HIS A 222 8.12 1.51 -6.95
N SER A 223 8.70 0.33 -6.74
CA SER A 223 8.96 -0.68 -7.77
C SER A 223 7.76 -1.62 -7.95
N TRP A 224 6.99 -1.82 -6.89
CA TRP A 224 5.85 -2.74 -6.88
C TRP A 224 4.61 -2.09 -6.30
N VAL A 225 3.44 -2.51 -6.77
CA VAL A 225 2.13 -2.16 -6.23
C VAL A 225 1.39 -3.45 -5.89
N ALA A 226 0.95 -3.59 -4.64
CA ALA A 226 0.11 -4.69 -4.20
C ALA A 226 -1.30 -4.17 -3.93
N TRP A 227 -2.27 -4.59 -4.73
CA TRP A 227 -3.68 -4.42 -4.40
C TRP A 227 -4.10 -5.52 -3.45
N MET A 228 -4.69 -5.15 -2.32
CA MET A 228 -5.11 -6.09 -1.30
C MET A 228 -6.41 -5.62 -0.66
N ASP A 229 -7.42 -6.49 -0.63
CA ASP A 229 -8.67 -6.20 0.07
C ASP A 229 -8.46 -6.32 1.60
N VAL A 230 -9.19 -5.51 2.39
CA VAL A 230 -9.00 -5.41 3.85
C VAL A 230 -9.40 -6.69 4.59
N ASP A 231 -10.31 -7.45 4.00
CA ASP A 231 -10.97 -8.67 4.46
C ASP A 231 -10.27 -9.95 3.98
N VAL A 232 -9.07 -9.85 3.40
CA VAL A 232 -8.14 -10.99 3.33
C VAL A 232 -7.58 -11.26 4.73
N ILE A 233 -7.86 -12.46 5.25
CA ILE A 233 -7.60 -12.85 6.64
C ILE A 233 -6.43 -13.80 6.82
N ASP A 234 -5.93 -14.43 5.77
CA ASP A 234 -4.76 -15.30 5.87
C ASP A 234 -3.99 -15.44 4.55
N TYR A 235 -2.67 -15.37 4.63
CA TYR A 235 -1.73 -15.67 3.55
C TYR A 235 -0.35 -15.99 4.12
N PRO A 236 0.52 -16.72 3.40
CA PRO A 236 1.86 -17.02 3.87
C PRO A 236 2.68 -15.72 4.09
N PRO A 237 3.48 -15.61 5.17
CA PRO A 237 4.34 -14.45 5.44
C PRO A 237 5.29 -14.07 4.30
N THR A 238 5.62 -15.04 3.43
CA THR A 238 6.54 -14.89 2.29
C THR A 238 5.86 -14.43 1.00
N ILE A 239 4.58 -14.01 1.06
CA ILE A 239 3.77 -13.73 -0.14
C ILE A 239 4.40 -12.76 -1.13
N PHE A 240 5.01 -11.67 -0.66
CA PHE A 240 5.63 -10.71 -1.57
C PHE A 240 6.82 -11.34 -2.29
N GLU A 241 7.73 -11.97 -1.56
CA GLU A 241 8.92 -12.60 -2.12
C GLU A 241 8.57 -13.78 -3.03
N ASP A 242 7.56 -14.57 -2.67
CA ASP A 242 7.12 -15.70 -3.46
C ASP A 242 6.53 -15.27 -4.80
N LEU A 243 5.70 -14.22 -4.80
CA LEU A 243 5.13 -13.66 -6.02
C LEU A 243 6.19 -12.93 -6.87
N MET A 244 7.06 -12.12 -6.26
CA MET A 244 8.14 -11.40 -6.96
C MET A 244 9.13 -12.34 -7.63
N ARG A 245 9.37 -13.53 -7.07
CA ARG A 245 10.30 -14.52 -7.62
C ARG A 245 9.95 -14.95 -9.05
N HIS A 246 8.67 -14.86 -9.42
CA HIS A 246 8.20 -15.20 -10.76
C HIS A 246 8.58 -14.16 -11.82
N ASP A 247 8.90 -12.93 -11.40
CA ASP A 247 9.40 -11.85 -12.27
C ASP A 247 8.49 -11.52 -13.46
N VAL A 248 7.18 -11.59 -13.25
CA VAL A 248 6.14 -11.23 -14.25
C VAL A 248 5.49 -9.89 -13.92
N ASP A 249 4.78 -9.29 -14.88
CA ASP A 249 4.24 -7.92 -14.76
C ASP A 249 3.07 -7.82 -13.78
N VAL A 250 2.13 -8.77 -13.84
CA VAL A 250 0.99 -8.90 -12.93
C VAL A 250 0.85 -10.34 -12.50
N ILE A 251 0.72 -10.56 -11.19
CA ILE A 251 0.55 -11.90 -10.61
C ILE A 251 -0.48 -11.92 -9.47
N VAL A 252 -1.31 -12.96 -9.47
CA VAL A 252 -2.33 -13.20 -8.43
C VAL A 252 -2.19 -14.58 -7.79
N PRO A 253 -2.33 -14.70 -6.46
CA PRO A 253 -2.60 -15.97 -5.81
C PRO A 253 -4.06 -16.39 -6.00
N ASN A 254 -4.39 -17.61 -5.60
CA ASN A 254 -5.75 -18.14 -5.62
C ASN A 254 -6.47 -17.84 -4.29
N CYS A 255 -7.48 -16.98 -4.33
CA CYS A 255 -8.23 -16.54 -3.15
C CYS A 255 -9.46 -17.42 -2.89
N LEU A 256 -9.50 -18.01 -1.70
CA LEU A 256 -10.48 -18.99 -1.26
C LEU A 256 -11.24 -18.51 -0.02
N LEU A 257 -12.35 -19.20 0.28
CA LEU A 257 -13.12 -18.98 1.51
C LEU A 257 -12.89 -20.17 2.45
N PRO A 258 -12.33 -19.97 3.66
CA PRO A 258 -12.09 -21.06 4.59
C PRO A 258 -13.42 -21.57 5.16
N THR A 259 -13.43 -22.81 5.63
CA THR A 259 -14.58 -23.41 6.30
C THR A 259 -14.22 -23.86 7.71
N LYS A 260 -15.24 -24.11 8.54
CA LYS A 260 -15.06 -24.59 9.92
C LYS A 260 -14.40 -25.96 10.01
N ASP A 261 -14.50 -26.78 8.96
CA ASP A 261 -13.90 -28.12 8.88
C ASP A 261 -12.52 -28.13 8.20
N HIS A 262 -11.89 -26.96 8.05
CA HIS A 262 -10.58 -26.80 7.39
C HIS A 262 -10.57 -27.20 5.90
N SER A 263 -11.74 -27.27 5.26
CA SER A 263 -11.87 -27.27 3.81
C SER A 263 -11.94 -25.83 3.27
N PHE A 264 -12.34 -25.66 2.01
CA PHE A 264 -12.42 -24.36 1.37
C PHE A 264 -13.50 -24.32 0.29
N TRP A 265 -14.03 -23.13 0.04
CA TRP A 265 -14.87 -22.82 -1.12
C TRP A 265 -14.17 -21.84 -2.06
N ALA A 266 -14.55 -21.87 -3.34
CA ALA A 266 -14.13 -20.87 -4.30
C ALA A 266 -14.68 -19.48 -3.93
N TYR A 267 -13.79 -18.50 -3.79
CA TYR A 267 -14.14 -17.11 -3.47
C TYR A 267 -13.97 -16.20 -4.69
N ASP A 268 -12.72 -15.85 -5.04
CA ASP A 268 -12.45 -14.84 -6.07
C ASP A 268 -12.57 -15.44 -7.48
N ARG A 269 -13.69 -15.13 -8.15
CA ARG A 269 -13.99 -15.57 -9.50
C ARG A 269 -13.53 -14.59 -10.58
N ASN A 270 -12.90 -13.48 -10.21
CA ASN A 270 -12.44 -12.47 -11.17
C ASN A 270 -11.09 -12.80 -11.81
N ASN A 271 -10.44 -13.89 -11.37
CA ASN A 271 -9.21 -14.41 -11.95
C ASN A 271 -9.54 -15.52 -12.95
N TRP A 272 -9.37 -15.29 -14.25
CA TRP A 272 -9.81 -16.24 -15.27
C TRP A 272 -9.06 -16.14 -16.60
N GLN A 273 -9.16 -17.21 -17.39
CA GLN A 273 -8.76 -17.31 -18.79
C GLN A 273 -9.97 -17.23 -19.71
N GLU A 274 -9.80 -16.54 -20.83
CA GLU A 274 -10.77 -16.54 -21.90
C GLU A 274 -10.79 -17.92 -22.59
N THR A 275 -11.96 -18.33 -23.09
CA THR A 275 -12.14 -19.55 -23.87
C THR A 275 -12.74 -19.21 -25.23
N ASP A 276 -12.68 -20.15 -26.18
CA ASP A 276 -13.35 -19.99 -27.48
C ASP A 276 -14.85 -19.72 -27.32
N GLY A 277 -15.48 -20.31 -26.30
CA GLY A 277 -16.89 -20.09 -25.98
C GLY A 277 -17.15 -18.66 -25.50
N SER A 278 -16.34 -18.16 -24.57
CA SER A 278 -16.52 -16.83 -24.00
C SER A 278 -16.16 -15.71 -25.00
N MET A 279 -15.19 -15.94 -25.89
CA MET A 279 -14.91 -15.03 -27.02
C MET A 279 -16.08 -14.96 -28.01
N ARG A 280 -16.68 -16.11 -28.37
CA ARG A 280 -17.88 -16.13 -29.21
C ARG A 280 -19.06 -15.44 -28.54
N PHE A 281 -19.18 -15.57 -27.22
CA PHE A 281 -20.23 -14.90 -26.48
C PHE A 281 -20.06 -13.37 -26.52
N GLN A 282 -18.84 -12.85 -26.39
CA GLN A 282 -18.53 -11.41 -26.58
C GLN A 282 -18.97 -10.91 -27.96
N MET A 283 -18.75 -11.68 -29.03
CA MET A 283 -19.19 -11.31 -30.39
C MET A 283 -20.71 -11.28 -30.56
N SER A 284 -21.48 -11.85 -29.63
CA SER A 284 -22.94 -11.94 -29.69
C SER A 284 -23.66 -10.84 -28.90
N VAL A 285 -22.94 -10.06 -28.11
CA VAL A 285 -23.48 -9.00 -27.25
C VAL A 285 -23.06 -7.61 -27.74
N GLY A 286 -23.73 -6.56 -27.24
CA GLY A 286 -23.34 -5.17 -27.53
C GLY A 286 -21.96 -4.83 -26.96
N GLU A 287 -21.29 -3.84 -27.56
CA GLU A 287 -19.96 -3.39 -27.14
C GLU A 287 -19.92 -2.89 -25.68
N ASP A 288 -21.02 -2.31 -25.20
CA ASP A 288 -21.21 -1.80 -23.85
C ASP A 288 -21.65 -2.89 -22.84
N PHE A 289 -21.92 -4.11 -23.31
CA PHE A 289 -22.30 -5.21 -22.43
C PHE A 289 -21.10 -5.64 -21.58
N VAL A 290 -21.25 -5.53 -20.25
CA VAL A 290 -20.23 -5.96 -19.29
C VAL A 290 -20.50 -7.40 -18.86
N MET A 291 -19.53 -8.28 -19.10
CA MET A 291 -19.54 -9.66 -18.62
C MET A 291 -18.95 -9.73 -17.21
N LEU A 292 -19.63 -10.43 -16.31
CA LEU A 292 -19.23 -10.58 -14.92
C LEU A 292 -19.28 -12.04 -14.50
N GLU A 293 -18.25 -12.50 -13.80
CA GLU A 293 -18.19 -13.85 -13.22
C GLU A 293 -18.97 -13.97 -11.91
N GLY A 294 -19.40 -15.19 -11.60
CA GLY A 294 -19.99 -15.53 -10.30
C GLY A 294 -21.50 -15.30 -10.17
N TYR A 295 -22.18 -14.89 -11.25
CA TYR A 295 -23.63 -14.68 -11.26
C TYR A 295 -24.35 -15.83 -11.98
N LYS A 296 -25.44 -16.32 -11.39
CA LYS A 296 -26.23 -17.43 -11.97
C LYS A 296 -26.91 -17.03 -13.27
N GLU A 297 -27.13 -15.74 -13.45
CA GLU A 297 -27.76 -15.11 -14.60
C GLU A 297 -26.87 -15.14 -15.86
N LEU A 298 -25.55 -15.30 -15.71
CA LEU A 298 -24.59 -15.20 -16.80
C LEU A 298 -23.53 -16.31 -16.72
N ALA A 299 -23.67 -17.33 -17.56
CA ALA A 299 -22.61 -18.30 -17.78
C ALA A 299 -21.69 -17.79 -18.88
N THR A 300 -20.51 -17.28 -18.51
CA THR A 300 -19.53 -16.73 -19.47
C THR A 300 -18.75 -17.81 -20.19
N GLY A 301 -18.57 -18.99 -19.56
CA GLY A 301 -17.77 -20.10 -20.08
C GLY A 301 -16.26 -19.89 -19.95
N ARG A 302 -15.81 -18.95 -19.12
CA ARG A 302 -14.39 -18.74 -18.81
C ARG A 302 -13.85 -19.82 -17.87
N THR A 303 -12.54 -20.04 -17.93
CA THR A 303 -11.86 -20.95 -17.00
C THR A 303 -11.34 -20.15 -15.81
N LEU A 304 -11.88 -20.41 -14.62
CA LEU A 304 -11.56 -19.65 -13.41
C LEU A 304 -10.32 -20.22 -12.71
N LEU A 305 -9.45 -19.35 -12.18
CA LEU A 305 -8.25 -19.74 -11.44
C LEU A 305 -8.58 -20.65 -10.24
N VAL A 306 -9.69 -20.37 -9.56
CA VAL A 306 -10.21 -21.15 -8.42
C VAL A 306 -10.48 -22.62 -8.76
N ASP A 307 -10.73 -22.94 -10.04
CA ASP A 307 -11.04 -24.29 -10.51
C ASP A 307 -9.86 -24.98 -11.19
N MET A 308 -8.70 -24.31 -11.28
CA MET A 308 -7.53 -24.84 -11.99
C MET A 308 -6.73 -25.86 -11.17
N PRO A 309 -6.00 -26.80 -11.82
CA PRO A 309 -5.27 -27.84 -11.12
C PRO A 309 -4.15 -27.29 -10.21
N THR A 310 -4.16 -27.69 -8.94
CA THR A 310 -3.22 -27.19 -7.92
C THR A 310 -2.03 -28.11 -7.67
N HIS A 311 -2.09 -29.37 -8.14
CA HIS A 311 -1.04 -30.38 -7.92
C HIS A 311 0.31 -30.07 -8.60
N LEU A 312 0.35 -29.05 -9.45
CA LEU A 312 1.55 -28.63 -10.19
C LEU A 312 2.50 -27.73 -9.37
N GLY A 313 2.09 -27.32 -8.17
CA GLY A 313 2.92 -26.56 -7.22
C GLY A 313 3.07 -25.07 -7.55
N HIS A 314 3.71 -24.31 -6.66
CA HIS A 314 3.76 -22.84 -6.75
C HIS A 314 4.57 -22.30 -7.93
N ASN A 315 5.44 -23.13 -8.55
CA ASN A 315 6.20 -22.73 -9.73
C ASN A 315 5.38 -22.74 -11.03
N HIS A 316 4.16 -23.30 -11.00
CA HIS A 316 3.29 -23.40 -12.16
C HIS A 316 2.43 -22.14 -12.29
N LEU A 317 2.83 -21.28 -13.23
CA LEU A 317 2.05 -20.11 -13.63
C LEU A 317 1.04 -20.47 -14.73
N VAL A 318 -0.14 -19.88 -14.64
CA VAL A 318 -1.15 -19.89 -15.71
C VAL A 318 -1.34 -18.47 -16.23
N PRO A 319 -1.32 -18.23 -17.56
CA PRO A 319 -1.65 -16.92 -18.09
C PRO A 319 -3.12 -16.61 -17.79
N LEU A 320 -3.47 -15.35 -17.52
CA LEU A 320 -4.85 -14.93 -17.28
C LEU A 320 -5.28 -13.85 -18.28
N ASP A 321 -6.60 -13.62 -18.35
CA ASP A 321 -7.27 -12.61 -19.16
C ASP A 321 -8.11 -11.63 -18.32
N GLY A 322 -8.43 -12.01 -17.08
CA GLY A 322 -9.03 -11.18 -16.04
C GLY A 322 -8.36 -11.42 -14.70
N VAL A 323 -8.30 -10.37 -13.86
CA VAL A 323 -7.84 -10.46 -12.47
C VAL A 323 -8.77 -9.69 -11.52
N GLY A 324 -8.88 -10.19 -10.28
CA GLY A 324 -9.48 -9.50 -9.15
C GLY A 324 -8.50 -8.57 -8.45
N THR A 325 -8.86 -8.10 -7.24
CA THR A 325 -7.93 -7.36 -6.35
C THR A 325 -7.93 -7.88 -4.92
N SER A 326 -8.48 -9.08 -4.65
CA SER A 326 -8.36 -9.68 -3.30
C SER A 326 -6.91 -9.72 -2.87
N PHE A 327 -6.03 -10.18 -3.75
CA PHE A 327 -4.61 -9.86 -3.70
C PHE A 327 -4.04 -9.85 -5.12
N THR A 328 -3.35 -8.80 -5.52
CA THR A 328 -2.73 -8.70 -6.84
C THR A 328 -1.45 -7.90 -6.76
N LEU A 329 -0.33 -8.54 -7.11
CA LEU A 329 0.96 -7.88 -7.17
C LEU A 329 1.24 -7.45 -8.62
N VAL A 330 1.62 -6.18 -8.78
CA VAL A 330 1.83 -5.51 -10.06
C VAL A 330 3.19 -4.83 -10.03
N LYS A 331 4.01 -5.01 -11.07
CA LYS A 331 5.19 -4.16 -11.27
C LYS A 331 4.72 -2.72 -11.46
N ALA A 332 5.26 -1.76 -10.71
CA ALA A 332 4.77 -0.38 -10.72
C ALA A 332 4.82 0.27 -12.12
N ILE A 333 5.75 -0.18 -12.99
CA ILE A 333 5.84 0.25 -14.38
C ILE A 333 4.54 0.03 -15.16
N VAL A 334 3.77 -1.04 -14.88
CA VAL A 334 2.48 -1.33 -15.53
C VAL A 334 1.51 -0.16 -15.33
N HIS A 335 1.42 0.34 -14.10
CA HIS A 335 0.60 1.50 -13.78
C HIS A 335 1.18 2.81 -14.33
N ARG A 336 2.51 2.99 -14.31
CA ARG A 336 3.18 4.20 -14.84
C ARG A 336 3.04 4.34 -16.36
N GLU A 337 3.01 3.24 -17.09
CA GLU A 337 2.74 3.21 -18.53
C GLU A 337 1.26 3.49 -18.86
N GLY A 338 0.39 3.51 -17.85
CA GLY A 338 -0.99 3.97 -17.97
C GLY A 338 -2.06 2.89 -17.78
N ALA A 339 -1.70 1.65 -17.47
CA ALA A 339 -2.69 0.63 -17.15
C ALA A 339 -3.38 0.97 -15.83
N ASN A 340 -4.68 1.20 -15.86
CA ASN A 340 -5.49 1.56 -14.70
C ASN A 340 -6.83 0.80 -14.72
N PHE A 341 -7.74 1.12 -13.80
CA PHE A 341 -9.05 0.47 -13.70
C PHE A 341 -10.07 1.26 -14.53
N PRO A 342 -10.53 0.78 -15.70
CA PRO A 342 -11.47 1.54 -16.49
C PRO A 342 -12.81 1.62 -15.77
N SER A 343 -13.31 2.83 -15.57
CA SER A 343 -14.65 3.09 -15.00
C SER A 343 -15.76 3.05 -16.05
N PHE A 344 -15.46 2.51 -17.23
CA PHE A 344 -16.35 2.36 -18.37
C PHE A 344 -16.11 0.98 -18.98
N ALA A 345 -17.04 0.50 -19.79
CA ALA A 345 -16.88 -0.78 -20.47
C ALA A 345 -15.68 -0.73 -21.42
N PHE A 346 -14.72 -1.63 -21.22
CA PHE A 346 -13.56 -1.83 -22.06
C PHE A 346 -13.43 -3.31 -22.36
N GLN A 347 -13.58 -3.70 -23.64
CA GLN A 347 -13.60 -5.12 -24.05
C GLN A 347 -14.54 -5.97 -23.19
N HIS A 348 -15.78 -5.48 -23.01
CA HIS A 348 -16.82 -6.10 -22.18
C HIS A 348 -16.48 -6.23 -20.68
N GLN A 349 -15.42 -5.57 -20.20
CA GLN A 349 -15.01 -5.57 -18.79
C GLN A 349 -15.06 -4.16 -18.19
N VAL A 350 -15.00 -4.08 -16.87
CA VAL A 350 -14.89 -2.84 -16.10
C VAL A 350 -13.98 -3.12 -14.89
N ASP A 351 -13.44 -2.08 -14.25
CA ASP A 351 -12.71 -2.22 -12.99
C ASP A 351 -11.48 -3.16 -13.12
N THR A 352 -11.36 -4.20 -12.29
CA THR A 352 -10.16 -5.04 -12.18
C THR A 352 -9.96 -5.94 -13.41
N GLU A 353 -11.04 -6.53 -13.92
CA GLU A 353 -11.00 -7.31 -15.17
C GLU A 353 -10.71 -6.40 -16.38
N GLY A 354 -11.18 -5.16 -16.34
CA GLY A 354 -10.86 -4.15 -17.34
C GLY A 354 -9.38 -3.74 -17.31
N PHE A 355 -8.80 -3.59 -16.11
CA PHE A 355 -7.36 -3.39 -15.93
C PHE A 355 -6.56 -4.51 -16.59
N ALA A 356 -6.99 -5.77 -16.42
CA ALA A 356 -6.32 -6.91 -17.03
C ALA A 356 -6.31 -6.81 -18.57
N LYS A 357 -7.46 -6.47 -19.18
CA LYS A 357 -7.56 -6.29 -20.64
C LYS A 357 -6.69 -5.12 -21.13
N ILE A 358 -6.64 -4.01 -20.40
CA ILE A 358 -5.77 -2.87 -20.73
C ILE A 358 -4.30 -3.26 -20.67
N ALA A 359 -3.85 -3.87 -19.57
CA ALA A 359 -2.46 -4.28 -19.40
C ALA A 359 -2.01 -5.26 -20.49
N LYS A 360 -2.85 -6.25 -20.85
CA LYS A 360 -2.56 -7.15 -21.99
C LYS A 360 -2.51 -6.42 -23.33
N ALA A 361 -3.42 -5.48 -23.57
CA ALA A 361 -3.40 -4.67 -24.80
C ALA A 361 -2.14 -3.81 -24.93
N MET A 362 -1.51 -3.45 -23.80
CA MET A 362 -0.22 -2.74 -23.74
C MET A 362 0.99 -3.67 -23.87
N GLY A 363 0.79 -5.00 -23.89
CA GLY A 363 1.85 -5.99 -24.03
C GLY A 363 2.36 -6.59 -22.72
N PHE A 364 1.74 -6.29 -21.58
CA PHE A 364 2.10 -6.88 -20.29
C PHE A 364 1.53 -8.28 -20.10
N GLY A 365 2.27 -9.12 -19.41
CA GLY A 365 1.86 -10.46 -19.00
C GLY A 365 1.07 -10.47 -17.70
N ILE A 366 0.00 -11.26 -17.66
CA ILE A 366 -0.83 -11.43 -16.46
C ILE A 366 -0.89 -12.91 -16.14
N PHE A 367 -0.58 -13.26 -14.90
CA PHE A 367 -0.47 -14.64 -14.46
C PHE A 367 -1.18 -14.90 -13.13
N GLY A 368 -1.62 -16.14 -12.94
CA GLY A 368 -2.08 -16.64 -11.65
C GLY A 368 -1.25 -17.84 -11.19
N ILE A 369 -1.27 -18.11 -9.89
CA ILE A 369 -0.72 -19.34 -9.31
C ILE A 369 -1.87 -20.15 -8.71
N PRO A 370 -2.39 -21.19 -9.40
CA PRO A 370 -3.55 -21.95 -8.92
C PRO A 370 -3.36 -22.57 -7.54
N SER A 371 -2.12 -22.95 -7.23
CA SER A 371 -1.73 -23.68 -6.02
C SER A 371 -1.35 -22.80 -4.83
N TYR A 372 -1.22 -21.48 -5.03
CA TYR A 372 -0.84 -20.55 -3.96
C TYR A 372 -2.10 -19.96 -3.32
N PHE A 373 -2.47 -20.44 -2.14
CA PHE A 373 -3.74 -20.07 -1.51
C PHE A 373 -3.62 -18.87 -0.58
N ILE A 374 -4.63 -18.03 -0.63
CA ILE A 374 -4.94 -17.01 0.39
C ILE A 374 -6.41 -17.13 0.77
N TYR A 375 -6.79 -16.56 1.91
CA TYR A 375 -8.13 -16.72 2.45
C TYR A 375 -8.82 -15.39 2.73
N HIS A 376 -10.07 -15.30 2.28
CA HIS A 376 -10.95 -14.18 2.52
C HIS A 376 -11.87 -14.43 3.73
N ALA A 377 -12.30 -13.37 4.41
CA ALA A 377 -13.35 -13.45 5.41
C ALA A 377 -14.70 -13.90 4.80
N HIS A 378 -15.62 -14.40 5.61
CA HIS A 378 -16.98 -14.62 5.14
C HIS A 378 -17.67 -13.26 4.88
N PRO A 379 -18.30 -13.07 3.70
CA PRO A 379 -19.09 -11.88 3.39
C PRO A 379 -20.30 -11.64 4.29
#